data_AF-A0A8J3EM70-F1
#
_entry.id   AF-A0A8J3EM70-F1
#
_cell.length_a   1.000
_cell.length_b   1.000
_cell.length_c   1.000
_cell.angle_alpha   90.00
_cell.angle_beta   90.00
_cell.angle_gamma   90.00
#
_symmetry.space_group_name_H-M   'P 1'
#
loop_
_entity.id
_entity.type
_entity.pdbx_description
1 polymer ?
#
loop_
_entity_poly.entity_id
_entity_poly.type
_entity_poly.pdbx_seq_one_letter_code
_entity_poly.pdbx_strand_id
1 'polypeptide(L)'
;MADQTLRRALLMNLLNQLNQQQQSGLNLDLSFLLDGSLNLSRSGSTTPTPTPTTPTSISELLESLVGQQVQLTTPFDTITGTLIAVRSDYVVVVENSGDQVLVKLDKIELVTETQ
;
A
#
# COMPACT_ATOMS: atom_id res chain seq x y z
N MET A 1 37.39 10.38 -11.21
CA MET A 1 37.46 9.29 -10.20
C MET A 1 36.77 9.67 -8.87
N ALA A 2 35.80 10.59 -8.85
CA ALA A 2 35.15 11.08 -7.61
C ALA A 2 33.73 10.53 -7.37
N ASP A 3 33.14 9.86 -8.36
CA ASP A 3 31.74 9.39 -8.33
C ASP A 3 31.51 8.16 -7.45
N GLN A 4 32.55 7.32 -7.28
CA GLN A 4 32.42 6.09 -6.49
C GLN A 4 32.26 6.36 -4.99
N THR A 5 32.86 7.44 -4.47
CA THR A 5 32.76 7.77 -3.04
C THR A 5 31.36 8.23 -2.67
N LEU A 6 30.71 9.02 -3.53
CA LEU A 6 29.32 9.45 -3.36
C LEU A 6 28.35 8.28 -3.46
N ARG A 7 28.59 7.35 -4.39
CA ARG A 7 27.78 6.13 -4.54
C ARG A 7 27.91 5.18 -3.35
N ARG A 8 29.10 5.12 -2.74
CA ARG A 8 29.35 4.35 -1.51
C ARG A 8 28.72 4.99 -0.28
N ALA A 9 28.71 6.32 -0.19
CA ALA A 9 28.03 7.04 0.89
C ALA A 9 26.50 6.87 0.81
N LEU A 10 25.96 6.84 -0.41
CA LEU A 10 24.54 6.58 -0.64
C LEU A 10 24.13 5.16 -0.20
N LEU A 11 24.95 4.16 -0.52
CA LEU A 11 24.70 2.77 -0.11
C LEU A 11 24.75 2.59 1.41
N MET A 12 25.67 3.28 2.09
CA MET A 12 25.70 3.28 3.56
C MET A 12 24.47 3.97 4.16
N ASN A 13 24.01 5.06 3.55
CA ASN A 13 22.80 5.74 4.00
C ASN A 13 21.53 4.88 3.80
N LEU A 14 21.48 4.10 2.70
CA LEU A 14 20.38 3.18 2.44
C LEU A 14 20.34 2.04 3.45
N LEU A 15 21.50 1.46 3.79
CA LEU A 15 21.56 0.43 4.84
C LEU A 15 21.10 0.98 6.20
N ASN A 16 21.48 2.23 6.52
CA ASN A 16 21.07 2.88 7.75
C ASN A 16 19.56 3.20 7.77
N GLN A 17 18.95 3.46 6.60
CA GLN A 17 17.49 3.61 6.46
C GLN A 17 16.76 2.28 6.63
N LEU A 18 17.21 1.20 5.98
CA LEU A 18 16.63 -0.14 6.13
C LEU A 18 16.70 -0.64 7.59
N ASN A 19 17.78 -0.33 8.31
CA ASN A 19 17.90 -0.71 9.72
C ASN A 19 16.98 0.12 10.64
N GLN A 20 16.54 1.32 10.24
CA GLN A 20 15.49 2.07 10.96
C GLN A 20 14.06 1.61 10.61
N GLN A 21 13.86 0.86 9.52
CA GLN A 21 12.53 0.36 9.12
C GLN A 21 11.96 -0.72 10.04
N GLN A 22 12.75 -1.28 10.97
CA GLN A 22 12.24 -2.28 11.92
C GLN A 22 11.47 -1.69 13.11
N GLN A 23 11.36 -0.36 13.25
CA GLN A 23 10.61 0.23 14.37
C GLN A 23 9.68 1.41 14.06
N SER A 24 9.56 1.92 12.84
CA SER A 24 8.59 3.01 12.56
C SER A 24 8.21 3.06 11.07
N GLY A 25 6.93 3.34 10.83
CA GLY A 25 6.27 3.29 9.51
C GLY A 25 7.03 3.97 8.36
N LEU A 26 6.80 3.43 7.17
CA LEU A 26 7.42 3.83 5.91
C LEU A 26 7.28 5.34 5.64
N ASN A 27 8.39 6.07 5.58
CA ASN A 27 8.44 7.41 5.01
C ASN A 27 9.12 7.34 3.63
N LEU A 28 8.38 6.87 2.62
CA LEU A 28 8.83 6.83 1.23
C LEU A 28 8.65 8.22 0.63
N ASP A 29 9.77 8.88 0.34
CA ASP A 29 9.78 10.16 -0.38
C ASP A 29 9.50 9.90 -1.87
N LEU A 30 8.24 10.09 -2.28
CA LEU A 30 7.75 9.89 -3.65
C LEU A 30 7.75 11.19 -4.47
N SER A 31 8.63 12.14 -4.09
CA SER A 31 8.71 13.50 -4.63
C SER A 31 9.02 13.56 -6.14
N PHE A 32 9.45 12.46 -6.75
CA PHE A 32 9.81 12.38 -8.16
C PHE A 32 8.66 11.99 -9.10
N LEU A 33 7.47 11.62 -8.59
CA LEU A 33 6.37 11.07 -9.40
C LEU A 33 5.20 12.04 -9.67
N LEU A 34 5.14 13.22 -9.04
CA LEU A 34 3.98 14.12 -9.14
C LEU A 34 4.37 15.53 -9.61
N ASP A 35 4.23 15.78 -10.92
CA ASP A 35 4.02 17.12 -11.51
C ASP A 35 2.62 17.64 -11.12
N GLY A 36 2.41 17.83 -9.82
CA GLY A 36 1.08 18.08 -9.26
C GLY A 36 1.03 17.91 -7.75
N SER A 37 1.90 18.65 -7.06
CA SER A 37 1.96 18.89 -5.59
C SER A 37 0.83 18.25 -4.74
N LEU A 38 1.09 17.06 -4.18
CA LEU A 38 0.39 16.55 -3.00
C LEU A 38 1.29 16.77 -1.77
N ASN A 39 1.05 17.85 -1.04
CA ASN A 39 1.73 18.14 0.23
C ASN A 39 1.08 17.31 1.36
N LEU A 40 1.68 16.18 1.71
CA LEU A 40 1.25 15.35 2.86
C LEU A 40 2.05 15.74 4.11
N SER A 41 1.81 16.94 4.62
CA SER A 41 2.25 17.31 5.97
C SER A 41 1.25 16.79 7.01
N ARG A 42 1.27 15.49 7.33
CA ARG A 42 0.52 14.95 8.48
C ARG A 42 1.38 15.02 9.73
N SER A 43 1.45 16.23 10.29
CA SER A 43 1.87 16.45 11.67
C SER A 43 0.78 15.91 12.61
N GLY A 44 1.12 14.96 13.47
CA GLY A 44 0.19 14.32 14.38
C GLY A 44 0.92 13.40 15.35
N SER A 45 1.66 14.00 16.28
CA SER A 45 2.19 13.32 17.46
C SER A 45 1.04 12.93 18.39
N THR A 46 0.61 11.68 18.33
CA THR A 46 0.10 10.93 19.48
C THR A 46 0.41 9.48 19.22
N THR A 47 1.20 8.85 20.09
CA THR A 47 1.29 7.40 20.19
C THR A 47 0.00 6.90 20.84
N PRO A 48 -0.84 6.08 20.18
CA PRO A 48 -1.59 5.06 20.88
C PRO A 48 -0.80 3.76 20.79
N THR A 49 -0.61 3.14 21.94
CA THR A 49 -0.48 1.71 22.20
C THR A 49 -0.63 0.79 20.98
N PRO A 50 0.23 -0.23 20.77
CA PRO A 50 -0.06 -1.31 19.84
C PRO A 50 -1.20 -2.16 20.39
N THR A 51 -2.42 -1.63 20.28
CA THR A 51 -3.64 -2.43 20.32
C THR A 51 -3.58 -3.34 19.10
N PRO A 52 -3.83 -4.65 19.22
CA PRO A 52 -4.04 -5.48 18.04
C PRO A 52 -5.23 -4.88 17.29
N THR A 53 -4.95 -4.13 16.22
CA THR A 53 -5.94 -3.53 15.35
C THR A 53 -6.54 -4.64 14.53
N THR A 54 -7.48 -5.37 15.12
CA THR A 54 -8.50 -6.04 14.32
C THR A 54 -9.07 -4.98 13.38
N PRO A 55 -8.97 -5.15 12.05
CA PRO A 55 -9.40 -4.12 11.11
C PRO A 55 -10.87 -3.79 11.42
N THR A 56 -11.13 -2.52 11.70
CA THR A 56 -12.47 -2.06 12.11
C THR A 56 -13.39 -1.87 10.91
N SER A 57 -12.83 -1.93 9.69
CA SER A 57 -13.55 -1.78 8.44
C SER A 57 -12.91 -2.62 7.33
N ILE A 58 -13.75 -3.10 6.41
CA ILE A 58 -13.32 -3.79 5.18
C ILE A 58 -12.29 -2.95 4.39
N SER A 59 -12.41 -1.63 4.43
CA SER A 59 -11.46 -0.71 3.80
C SER A 59 -10.05 -0.84 4.38
N GLU A 60 -9.90 -0.91 5.72
CA GLU A 60 -8.59 -1.07 6.36
C GLU A 60 -7.96 -2.42 6.04
N LEU A 61 -8.79 -3.48 5.96
CA LEU A 61 -8.35 -4.79 5.52
C LEU A 61 -7.87 -4.76 4.06
N LEU A 62 -8.64 -4.14 3.17
CA LEU A 62 -8.26 -4.02 1.76
C LEU A 62 -7.01 -3.15 1.59
N GLU A 63 -6.86 -2.08 2.37
CA GLU A 63 -5.66 -1.23 2.33
C GLU A 63 -4.39 -2.00 2.72
N SER A 64 -4.49 -2.95 3.66
CA SER A 64 -3.34 -3.81 4.01
C SER A 64 -2.99 -4.83 2.92
N LEU A 65 -3.94 -5.14 2.04
CA LEU A 65 -3.80 -6.10 0.94
C LEU A 65 -3.39 -5.42 -0.39
N VAL A 66 -3.15 -4.11 -0.40
CA VAL A 66 -2.66 -3.43 -1.60
C VAL A 66 -1.27 -3.97 -1.99
N GLY A 67 -1.14 -4.40 -3.24
CA GLY A 67 0.03 -5.07 -3.80
C GLY A 67 -0.02 -6.59 -3.72
N GLN A 68 -1.03 -7.17 -3.07
CA GLN A 68 -1.20 -8.61 -2.93
C GLN A 68 -2.21 -9.17 -3.93
N GLN A 69 -2.09 -10.48 -4.20
CA GLN A 69 -3.11 -11.21 -4.94
C GLN A 69 -4.28 -11.55 -4.03
N VAL A 70 -5.46 -11.11 -4.45
CA VAL A 70 -6.70 -11.26 -3.70
C VAL A 70 -7.79 -11.86 -4.59
N GLN A 71 -8.71 -12.54 -3.93
CA GLN A 71 -9.96 -13.00 -4.50
C GLN A 71 -11.10 -12.24 -3.82
N LEU A 72 -11.83 -11.45 -4.62
CA LEU A 72 -12.99 -10.68 -4.18
C LEU A 72 -14.26 -11.40 -4.62
N THR A 73 -15.10 -11.79 -3.67
CA THR A 73 -16.43 -12.32 -3.98
C THR A 73 -17.44 -11.19 -3.93
N THR A 74 -18.19 -11.04 -5.02
CA THR A 74 -19.34 -10.14 -5.13
C THR A 74 -20.60 -10.95 -5.40
N PRO A 75 -21.81 -10.37 -5.23
CA PRO A 75 -23.07 -11.08 -5.52
C PRO A 75 -23.22 -11.55 -6.96
N PHE A 76 -22.44 -10.95 -7.87
CA PHE A 76 -22.51 -11.22 -9.30
C PHE A 76 -21.41 -12.18 -9.75
N ASP A 77 -20.19 -12.00 -9.24
CA ASP A 77 -19.02 -12.75 -9.69
C ASP A 77 -17.89 -12.75 -8.66
N THR A 78 -16.90 -13.61 -8.88
CA THR A 78 -15.66 -13.68 -8.11
C THR A 78 -14.50 -13.17 -8.95
N ILE A 79 -13.88 -12.09 -8.51
CA ILE A 79 -12.77 -11.43 -9.22
C ILE A 79 -11.46 -11.79 -8.54
N THR A 80 -10.53 -12.39 -9.30
CA THR A 80 -9.20 -12.74 -8.81
C THR A 80 -8.14 -11.89 -9.51
N GLY A 81 -7.32 -11.21 -8.72
CA GLY A 81 -6.24 -10.39 -9.27
C GLY A 81 -5.43 -9.67 -8.21
N THR A 82 -4.53 -8.81 -8.64
CA THR A 82 -3.70 -7.99 -7.75
C THR A 82 -4.43 -6.72 -7.37
N LEU A 83 -4.65 -6.50 -6.07
CA LEU A 83 -5.24 -5.26 -5.59
C LEU A 83 -4.20 -4.14 -5.70
N ILE A 84 -4.45 -3.12 -6.52
CA ILE A 84 -3.47 -2.05 -6.75
C ILE A 84 -3.84 -0.73 -6.06
N ALA A 85 -5.12 -0.53 -5.73
CA ALA A 85 -5.56 0.65 -5.01
C ALA A 85 -6.90 0.42 -4.30
N VAL A 86 -7.07 1.09 -3.16
CA VAL A 86 -8.34 1.21 -2.44
C VAL A 86 -8.75 2.68 -2.43
N ARG A 87 -9.98 2.96 -2.86
CA ARG A 87 -10.61 4.28 -2.81
C ARG A 87 -11.77 4.24 -1.81
N SER A 88 -12.36 5.41 -1.56
CA SER A 88 -13.44 5.55 -0.59
C SER A 88 -14.67 4.70 -0.91
N ASP A 89 -14.93 4.42 -2.19
CA ASP A 89 -16.15 3.78 -2.68
C ASP A 89 -15.90 2.57 -3.60
N TYR A 90 -14.68 2.38 -4.09
CA TYR A 90 -14.28 1.22 -4.91
C TYR A 90 -12.82 0.81 -4.69
N VAL A 91 -12.50 -0.41 -5.09
CA VAL A 91 -11.13 -0.92 -5.21
C VAL A 91 -10.78 -1.16 -6.67
N VAL A 92 -9.48 -1.12 -6.97
CA VAL A 92 -8.95 -1.41 -8.30
C VAL A 92 -8.12 -2.69 -8.24
N VAL A 93 -8.52 -3.68 -9.03
CA VAL A 93 -7.85 -4.96 -9.15
C VAL A 93 -7.33 -5.12 -10.58
N VAL A 94 -6.12 -5.64 -10.72
CA VAL A 94 -5.56 -6.04 -12.02
C VAL A 94 -5.67 -7.55 -12.15
N GLU A 95 -6.43 -8.02 -13.12
CA GLU A 95 -6.54 -9.44 -13.42
C GLU A 95 -5.27 -9.96 -14.11
N ASN A 96 -5.11 -11.29 -14.17
CA ASN A 96 -3.95 -11.91 -14.82
C ASN A 96 -3.82 -11.56 -16.33
N SER A 97 -4.93 -11.17 -16.96
CA SER A 97 -4.96 -10.65 -18.34
C SER A 97 -4.29 -9.28 -18.49
N GLY A 98 -4.04 -8.57 -17.37
CA GLY A 98 -3.59 -7.18 -17.35
C GLY A 98 -4.72 -6.14 -17.36
N ASP A 99 -5.98 -6.60 -17.44
CA ASP A 99 -7.16 -5.76 -17.39
C ASP A 99 -7.41 -5.20 -15.98
N GLN A 100 -7.85 -3.94 -15.92
CA GLN A 100 -8.21 -3.27 -14.67
C GLN A 100 -9.71 -3.39 -14.42
N VAL A 101 -10.06 -3.93 -13.24
CA VAL A 101 -11.43 -4.11 -12.78
C VAL A 101 -11.68 -3.22 -11.57
N LEU A 102 -12.76 -2.44 -11.63
CA LEU A 102 -13.21 -1.60 -10.53
C LEU A 102 -14.34 -2.30 -9.80
N VAL A 103 -14.15 -2.55 -8.51
CA VAL A 103 -15.13 -3.25 -7.67
C VAL A 103 -15.60 -2.31 -6.57
N LYS A 104 -16.91 -2.06 -6.50
CA LYS A 104 -17.48 -1.20 -5.45
C LYS A 104 -17.34 -1.88 -4.09
N LEU A 105 -16.91 -1.15 -3.07
CA LEU A 105 -16.76 -1.69 -1.71
C LEU A 105 -18.08 -2.27 -1.16
N ASP A 106 -19.20 -1.60 -1.43
CA ASP A 106 -20.56 -2.03 -1.03
C ASP A 106 -20.99 -3.37 -1.66
N LYS A 107 -20.30 -3.82 -2.71
CA LYS A 107 -20.59 -5.09 -3.40
C LYS A 107 -19.63 -6.20 -3.04
N ILE A 108 -18.66 -5.95 -2.16
CA ILE A 108 -17.73 -6.98 -1.70
C ILE A 108 -18.37 -7.70 -0.52
N GLU A 109 -18.63 -9.00 -0.70
CA GLU A 109 -19.17 -9.86 0.36
C GLU A 109 -18.06 -10.60 1.10
N LEU A 110 -16.99 -10.98 0.39
CA LEU A 110 -15.84 -11.69 0.95
C LEU A 110 -14.54 -11.26 0.27
N VAL A 111 -13.48 -11.19 1.06
CA VAL A 111 -12.10 -10.96 0.61
C VAL A 111 -11.24 -12.10 1.10
N THR A 112 -10.53 -12.76 0.19
CA THR A 112 -9.58 -13.83 0.51
C THR A 112 -8.21 -13.46 -0.06
N GLU A 113 -7.18 -13.54 0.78
CA GLU A 113 -5.78 -13.47 0.33
C GLU A 113 -5.42 -14.81 -0.33
N THR A 114 -4.90 -14.75 -1.55
CA THR A 114 -4.39 -15.92 -2.25
C THR A 114 -2.87 -15.78 -2.33
N GLN A 115 -2.16 -16.46 -1.41
CA GLN A 115 -0.70 -16.54 -1.40
C GLN A 115 -0.17 -17.58 -2.38
#